data_AF-N8NX22-F1
#
_entry.id   AF-N8NX22-F1
#
_cell.length_a   1.000
_cell.length_b   1.000
_cell.length_c   1.000
_cell.angle_alpha   90.00
_cell.angle_beta   90.00
_cell.angle_gamma   90.00
#
_symmetry.space_group_name_H-M   'P 1'
#
loop_
_entity.id
_entity.type
_entity.pdbx_description
1 polymer ?
#
loop_
_entity_poly.entity_id
_entity_poly.type
_entity_poly.pdbx_seq_one_letter_code
_entity_poly.pdbx_strand_id
1 'polypeptide(L)'
;MSTVIFPMSKTSSLSFSYRMTVLYRFIIAFVFGYACTSLLVSNLTVLFHYSLPKAESIYLAAFISILFFLGFVISSFCVYSLPKLSLMSISLMACFYAIYWVLG
;
A
#
# COMPACT_ATOMS: atom_id res chain seq x y z
N MET A 1 -40.66 42.52 12.97
CA MET A 1 -40.36 41.92 11.66
C MET A 1 -38.85 41.90 11.51
N SER A 2 -38.21 40.81 11.96
CA SER A 2 -36.78 40.57 11.71
C SER A 2 -36.61 39.10 11.40
N THR A 3 -36.62 38.78 10.11
CA THR A 3 -36.38 37.45 9.57
C THR A 3 -34.92 37.09 9.83
N VAL A 4 -34.69 36.19 10.79
CA VAL A 4 -33.37 35.61 11.03
C VAL A 4 -33.04 34.70 9.86
N ILE A 5 -32.13 35.14 9.01
CA ILE A 5 -31.63 34.38 7.86
C ILE A 5 -30.68 33.32 8.41
N PHE A 6 -31.16 32.08 8.55
CA PHE A 6 -30.29 30.92 8.67
C PHE A 6 -29.54 30.75 7.35
N PRO A 7 -28.19 30.73 7.30
CA PRO A 7 -27.50 30.29 6.10
C PRO A 7 -27.81 28.81 5.90
N MET A 8 -28.68 28.53 4.92
CA MET A 8 -29.01 27.20 4.42
C MET A 8 -27.71 26.47 4.07
N SER A 9 -27.54 25.27 4.63
CA SER A 9 -26.41 24.38 4.38
C SER A 9 -26.20 24.18 2.88
N LYS A 10 -24.97 24.41 2.41
CA LYS A 10 -24.53 24.05 1.06
C LYS A 10 -24.66 22.54 0.86
N THR A 11 -25.83 22.12 0.41
CA THR A 11 -26.14 20.76 0.00
C THR A 11 -25.91 20.66 -1.50
N SER A 12 -24.69 20.36 -1.95
CA SER A 12 -24.40 19.82 -3.29
C SER A 12 -22.89 19.60 -3.50
N SER A 13 -22.51 18.33 -3.74
CA SER A 13 -21.25 17.77 -4.29
C SER A 13 -20.44 16.78 -3.43
N LEU A 14 -20.84 16.52 -2.17
CA LEU A 14 -20.13 15.59 -1.25
C LEU A 14 -20.04 14.12 -1.77
N SER A 15 -20.87 13.72 -2.73
CA SER A 15 -20.85 12.38 -3.32
C SER A 15 -19.66 12.15 -4.26
N PHE A 16 -19.27 13.14 -5.06
CA PHE A 16 -18.22 12.98 -6.07
C PHE A 16 -16.82 12.97 -5.44
N SER A 17 -16.53 13.88 -4.52
CA SER A 17 -15.26 13.89 -3.78
C SER A 17 -15.06 12.62 -2.94
N TYR A 18 -16.13 12.07 -2.35
CA TYR A 18 -16.05 10.81 -1.61
C TYR A 18 -15.72 9.63 -2.53
N ARG A 19 -16.40 9.52 -3.69
CA ARG A 19 -16.11 8.48 -4.70
C ARG A 19 -14.68 8.59 -5.24
N MET A 20 -14.20 9.79 -5.54
CA MET A 20 -12.83 10.02 -6.00
C MET A 20 -11.79 9.69 -4.92
N THR A 21 -12.10 9.94 -3.64
CA THR A 21 -11.22 9.55 -2.52
C THR A 21 -11.07 8.03 -2.40
N VAL A 22 -12.16 7.28 -2.61
CA VAL A 22 -12.12 5.81 -2.59
C VAL A 22 -11.30 5.27 -3.76
N LEU A 23 -11.50 5.81 -4.97
CA LEU A 23 -10.70 5.42 -6.15
C LEU A 23 -9.22 5.78 -5.98
N TYR A 24 -8.91 6.95 -5.42
CA TYR A 24 -7.53 7.36 -5.15
C TYR A 24 -6.84 6.42 -4.15
N ARG A 25 -7.54 6.01 -3.09
CA ARG A 25 -7.05 5.00 -2.13
C ARG A 25 -6.80 3.66 -2.81
N PHE A 26 -7.71 3.24 -3.70
CA PHE A 26 -7.56 1.99 -4.45
C PHE A 26 -6.33 2.03 -5.37
N ILE A 27 -6.16 3.11 -6.14
CA ILE A 27 -5.03 3.28 -7.07
C ILE A 27 -3.72 3.31 -6.29
N ILE A 28 -3.62 4.06 -5.20
CA ILE A 28 -2.41 4.09 -4.38
C ILE A 28 -2.11 2.73 -3.76
N ALA A 29 -3.11 2.05 -3.19
CA ALA A 29 -2.91 0.72 -2.61
C ALA A 29 -2.40 -0.28 -3.65
N PHE A 30 -2.93 -0.23 -4.87
CA PHE A 30 -2.51 -1.11 -5.96
C PHE A 30 -1.12 -0.76 -6.50
N VAL A 31 -0.87 0.51 -6.82
CA VAL A 31 0.39 0.96 -7.44
C VAL A 31 1.54 0.88 -6.44
N PHE A 32 1.35 1.38 -5.22
CA PHE A 32 2.37 1.33 -4.17
C PHE A 32 2.58 -0.10 -3.66
N GLY A 33 1.49 -0.87 -3.52
CA GLY A 33 1.57 -2.29 -3.20
C GLY A 33 2.37 -3.05 -4.25
N TYR A 34 2.10 -2.85 -5.54
CA TYR A 34 2.84 -3.50 -6.63
C TYR A 34 4.33 -3.14 -6.62
N ALA A 35 4.66 -1.86 -6.46
CA ALA A 35 6.06 -1.41 -6.38
C ALA A 35 6.79 -2.07 -5.20
N CYS A 36 6.15 -2.14 -4.03
CA CYS A 36 6.70 -2.79 -2.84
C CYS A 36 6.89 -4.30 -3.06
N THR A 37 5.87 -4.99 -3.58
CA THR A 37 5.89 -6.43 -3.91
C THR A 37 6.98 -6.79 -4.91
N SER A 38 7.24 -5.94 -5.90
CA SER A 38 8.32 -6.13 -6.89
C SER A 38 9.72 -6.06 -6.25
N LEU A 39 9.94 -5.08 -5.37
CA LEU A 39 11.17 -4.97 -4.59
C LEU A 39 11.33 -6.14 -3.62
N LEU A 40 10.23 -6.55 -2.97
CA LEU A 40 10.18 -7.69 -2.05
C LEU A 40 10.58 -9.00 -2.74
N VAL A 41 9.98 -9.30 -3.91
CA VAL A 41 10.32 -10.49 -4.71
C VAL A 41 11.79 -10.52 -5.05
N SER A 42 12.33 -9.39 -5.51
CA SER A 42 13.72 -9.32 -5.94
C SER A 42 14.68 -9.60 -4.77
N ASN A 43 14.44 -8.98 -3.62
CA ASN A 43 15.23 -9.21 -2.40
C ASN A 43 15.11 -10.64 -1.89
N LEU A 44 13.89 -11.19 -1.80
CA LEU A 44 13.68 -12.56 -1.34
C LEU A 44 14.30 -13.58 -2.29
N THR A 45 14.24 -13.34 -3.60
CA THR A 45 14.81 -14.26 -4.60
C THR A 45 16.33 -14.34 -4.45
N VAL A 46 17.01 -13.20 -4.25
CA VAL A 46 18.45 -13.18 -3.99
C VAL A 46 18.79 -13.87 -2.66
N LEU A 47 18.01 -13.59 -1.61
CA LEU A 47 18.23 -14.16 -0.28
C LEU A 47 18.01 -15.68 -0.24
N PHE A 48 16.98 -16.19 -0.93
CA PHE A 48 16.72 -17.62 -1.04
C PHE A 48 17.67 -18.34 -1.99
N HIS A 49 18.22 -17.66 -3.00
CA HIS A 49 19.21 -18.27 -3.90
C HIS A 49 20.51 -18.66 -3.16
N TYR A 50 20.77 -18.09 -1.98
CA TYR A 50 21.89 -18.48 -1.13
C TYR A 50 21.71 -19.85 -0.45
N SER A 51 20.47 -20.26 -0.19
CA SER A 51 20.15 -21.48 0.58
C SER A 51 19.42 -22.57 -0.21
N LEU A 52 18.77 -22.23 -1.33
CA LEU A 52 17.86 -23.12 -2.05
C LEU A 52 18.17 -23.19 -3.55
N PRO A 53 17.80 -24.29 -4.24
CA PRO A 53 17.85 -24.38 -5.69
C PRO A 53 17.08 -23.23 -6.36
N LYS A 54 17.53 -22.83 -7.56
CA LYS A 54 17.00 -21.68 -8.30
C LYS A 54 15.50 -21.76 -8.57
N ALA A 55 14.94 -22.95 -8.71
CA ALA A 55 13.50 -23.12 -8.90
C ALA A 55 12.71 -22.82 -7.61
N GLU A 56 13.08 -23.45 -6.49
CA GLU A 56 12.33 -23.37 -5.24
C GLU A 56 12.38 -21.97 -4.61
N SER A 57 13.53 -21.30 -4.73
CA SER A 57 13.70 -19.91 -4.26
C SER A 57 12.73 -18.93 -4.93
N ILE A 58 12.50 -19.07 -6.23
CA ILE A 58 11.57 -18.21 -6.98
C ILE A 58 10.12 -18.49 -6.58
N TYR A 59 9.73 -19.76 -6.45
CA TYR A 59 8.36 -20.11 -6.02
C TYR A 59 8.05 -19.59 -4.62
N LEU A 60 8.98 -19.76 -3.68
CA LEU A 60 8.79 -19.35 -2.28
C LEU A 60 8.81 -17.81 -2.13
N ALA A 61 9.66 -17.12 -2.89
CA ALA A 61 9.67 -15.66 -2.97
C ALA A 61 8.35 -15.11 -3.52
N ALA A 62 7.83 -15.69 -4.62
CA ALA A 62 6.56 -15.29 -5.20
C ALA A 62 5.39 -15.53 -4.23
N PHE A 63 5.38 -16.67 -3.52
CA PHE A 63 4.34 -17.00 -2.56
C PHE A 63 4.29 -16.01 -1.38
N ILE A 64 5.44 -15.70 -0.78
CA ILE A 64 5.52 -14.72 0.31
C ILE A 64 5.12 -13.32 -0.18
N SER A 65 5.52 -12.95 -1.41
CA SER A 65 5.19 -11.64 -1.95
C SER A 65 3.69 -11.47 -2.25
N ILE A 66 3.02 -12.53 -2.68
CA ILE A 66 1.55 -12.53 -2.83
C ILE A 66 0.85 -12.38 -1.48
N LEU A 67 1.31 -13.09 -0.43
CA LEU A 67 0.75 -12.93 0.93
C LEU A 67 0.98 -11.51 1.47
N PHE A 68 2.15 -10.96 1.22
CA PHE A 68 2.49 -9.59 1.62
C PHE A 68 1.62 -8.55 0.90
N PHE A 69 1.47 -8.69 -0.42
CA PHE A 69 0.59 -7.83 -1.22
C PHE A 69 -0.85 -7.89 -0.74
N LEU A 70 -1.38 -9.08 -0.46
CA LEU A 70 -2.74 -9.27 0.02
C LEU A 70 -2.94 -8.58 1.38
N GLY A 71 -2.00 -8.76 2.31
CA GLY A 71 -2.02 -8.07 3.61
C GLY A 71 -1.98 -6.54 3.45
N PHE A 72 -1.17 -6.03 2.53
CA PHE A 72 -1.05 -4.61 2.23
C PHE A 72 -2.36 -4.02 1.67
N VAL A 73 -2.99 -4.73 0.74
CA VAL A 73 -4.27 -4.32 0.14
C VAL A 73 -5.39 -4.33 1.19
N ILE A 74 -5.49 -5.37 2.02
CA ILE A 74 -6.49 -5.45 3.11
C ILE A 74 -6.26 -4.31 4.12
N SER A 75 -5.02 -4.08 4.54
CA SER A 75 -4.68 -3.00 5.47
C SER A 75 -5.01 -1.61 4.89
N SER A 76 -4.84 -1.43 3.57
CA SER A 76 -5.22 -0.21 2.85
C SER A 76 -6.72 0.07 2.88
N PHE A 77 -7.56 -0.96 2.95
CA PHE A 77 -9.00 -0.80 3.10
C PHE A 77 -9.43 -0.64 4.57
N CYS A 78 -8.73 -1.28 5.51
CA CYS A 78 -9.07 -1.20 6.94
C CYS A 78 -8.72 0.16 7.57
N VAL A 79 -7.71 0.88 7.07
CA VAL A 79 -7.28 2.13 7.70
C VAL A 79 -8.02 3.34 7.14
N TYR A 80 -8.87 3.96 7.97
CA TYR A 80 -9.55 5.23 7.64
C TYR A 80 -8.59 6.45 7.60
N SER A 81 -7.44 6.36 8.27
CA SER A 81 -6.45 7.43 8.43
C SER A 81 -5.20 7.19 7.58
N LEU A 82 -5.13 7.87 6.43
CA LEU A 82 -4.06 7.81 5.43
C LEU A 82 -2.60 7.87 5.96
N PRO A 83 -2.25 8.66 7.00
CA PRO A 83 -0.83 8.80 7.36
C PRO A 83 -0.24 7.60 8.12
N LYS A 84 -1.02 6.88 8.95
CA LYS A 84 -0.48 5.76 9.76
C LYS A 84 -0.11 4.56 8.89
N LEU A 85 -0.92 4.28 7.88
CA LEU A 85 -0.64 3.21 6.93
C LEU A 85 0.56 3.55 6.04
N SER A 86 0.63 4.80 5.57
CA SER A 86 1.76 5.31 4.81
C SER A 86 3.06 5.18 5.61
N LEU A 87 3.07 5.56 6.90
CA LEU A 87 4.26 5.46 7.76
C LEU A 87 4.72 4.00 7.96
N MET A 88 3.79 3.07 8.10
CA MET A 88 4.09 1.64 8.20
C MET A 88 4.66 1.09 6.88
N SER A 89 4.09 1.51 5.75
CA SER A 89 4.53 1.11 4.40
C SER A 89 5.85 1.74 3.97
N ILE A 90 6.12 2.99 4.37
CA ILE A 90 7.36 3.71 4.14
C ILE A 90 8.46 3.12 5.01
N SER A 91 8.16 2.81 6.28
CA SER A 91 9.09 2.11 7.17
C SER A 91 9.49 0.76 6.57
N LEU A 92 8.52 0.00 6.05
CA LEU A 92 8.76 -1.30 5.45
C LEU A 92 9.51 -1.18 4.12
N MET A 93 9.15 -0.24 3.25
CA MET A 93 9.90 0.09 2.03
C MET A 93 11.34 0.51 2.35
N ALA A 94 11.56 1.33 3.37
CA ALA A 94 12.88 1.76 3.82
C ALA A 94 13.71 0.59 4.35
N CYS A 95 13.09 -0.34 5.09
CA CYS A 95 13.75 -1.58 5.51
C CYS A 95 14.16 -2.43 4.30
N PHE A 96 13.28 -2.64 3.32
CA PHE A 96 13.64 -3.40 2.10
C PHE A 96 14.72 -2.72 1.28
N TYR A 97 14.68 -1.38 1.18
CA TYR A 97 15.70 -0.60 0.51
C TYR A 97 17.06 -0.69 1.24
N ALA A 98 17.06 -0.61 2.57
CA ALA A 98 18.28 -0.76 3.38
C ALA A 98 18.88 -2.16 3.24
N ILE A 99 18.04 -3.20 3.21
CA ILE A 99 18.49 -4.58 2.97
C ILE A 99 19.07 -4.71 1.55
N TYR A 100 18.41 -4.16 0.54
CA TYR A 100 18.93 -4.15 -0.84
C TYR A 100 20.27 -3.43 -0.96
N TRP A 101 20.43 -2.30 -0.25
CA TRP A 101 21.68 -1.55 -0.20
C TRP A 101 22.80 -2.33 0.50
N VAL A 102 22.49 -3.06 1.56
CA VAL A 102 23.47 -3.88 2.32
C VAL A 102 23.87 -5.15 1.57
N LEU A 103 22.99 -5.69 0.72
CA LEU A 103 23.24 -6.91 -0.04
C LEU A 103 23.96 -6.66 -1.39
N GLY A 104 24.10 -5.39 -1.79
CA GLY A 104 24.97 -4.93 -2.88
C GLY A 104 26.36 -4.53 -2.40
#